data_AF-A0A8T3S0C2-F1
#
_entry.id   AF-A0A8T3S0C2-F1
#
_cell.length_a   1.000
_cell.length_b   1.000
_cell.length_c   1.000
_cell.angle_alpha   90.00
_cell.angle_beta   90.00
_cell.angle_gamma   90.00
#
_symmetry.space_group_name_H-M   'P 1'
#
loop_
_entity.id
_entity.type
_entity.pdbx_description
1 polymer ?
#
loop_
_entity_poly.entity_id
_entity_poly.type
_entity_poly.pdbx_seq_one_letter_code
_entity_poly.pdbx_strand_id
1 'polypeptide(L)'
;MTSYYEDWQALVGNKEDVSEQVREHLMFLVSGSEDEELLDNLMEQFVEADIIDEKLVLRFEYADNKGEMADIKCEAPFEGDDDAAPASWVALAQAHNGIHWEARGGGWFTFNGLNEDGGCKEWGWDFNVLEEASDDNESFIESLEEAGYSLPDLLGVIDYGQNWIIGNPAELNAMDEPTLHFVSHDECIAAYIDSADDLTLPQFFLRLLCETILNEKHIEEIYS
;
A
#
# COMPACT_ATOMS: atom_id res chain seq x y z
N MET A 1 -18.23 5.58 20.57
CA MET A 1 -16.95 5.57 19.84
C MET A 1 -16.67 4.13 19.51
N THR A 2 -16.28 3.86 18.28
CA THR A 2 -15.75 2.58 17.83
C THR A 2 -14.42 2.30 18.55
N SER A 3 -14.07 1.02 18.75
CA SER A 3 -12.88 0.61 19.50
C SER A 3 -11.60 1.27 18.97
N TYR A 4 -11.46 1.33 17.64
CA TYR A 4 -10.26 1.89 16.99
C TYR A 4 -10.00 3.36 17.34
N TYR A 5 -11.05 4.15 17.59
CA TYR A 5 -10.88 5.57 17.90
C TYR A 5 -10.34 5.77 19.32
N GLU A 6 -10.73 4.90 20.26
CA GLU A 6 -10.16 4.91 21.62
C GLU A 6 -8.68 4.49 21.58
N ASP A 7 -8.33 3.52 20.74
CA ASP A 7 -6.95 3.09 20.51
C ASP A 7 -6.10 4.22 19.93
N TRP A 8 -6.59 4.94 18.90
CA TRP A 8 -5.90 6.10 18.35
C TRP A 8 -5.75 7.23 19.36
N GLN A 9 -6.77 7.49 20.18
CA GLN A 9 -6.70 8.51 21.24
C GLN A 9 -5.65 8.17 22.29
N ALA A 10 -5.49 6.88 22.63
CA ALA A 10 -4.43 6.44 23.53
C ALA A 10 -3.05 6.69 22.92
N LEU A 11 -2.88 6.32 21.64
CA LEU A 11 -1.64 6.48 20.89
C LEU A 11 -1.17 7.94 20.82
N VAL A 12 -2.05 8.88 20.49
CA VAL A 12 -1.68 10.32 20.41
C VAL A 12 -1.65 11.03 21.76
N GLY A 13 -2.25 10.43 22.80
CA GLY A 13 -2.45 11.04 24.12
C GLY A 13 -1.21 11.07 25.01
N ASN A 14 -0.26 10.14 24.81
CA ASN A 14 0.96 10.02 25.62
C ASN A 14 2.20 10.45 24.83
N LYS A 15 2.56 11.74 24.94
CA LYS A 15 3.69 12.31 24.19
C LYS A 15 5.08 11.79 24.56
N GLU A 16 5.26 11.21 25.74
CA GLU A 16 6.59 10.72 26.16
C GLU A 16 6.97 9.42 25.45
N ASP A 17 5.99 8.57 25.12
CA ASP A 17 6.19 7.24 24.53
C ASP A 17 5.53 7.09 23.14
N VAL A 18 5.12 8.20 22.52
CA VAL A 18 4.35 8.17 21.26
C VAL A 18 5.10 7.46 20.13
N SER A 19 6.43 7.59 20.07
CA SER A 19 7.25 6.91 19.07
C SER A 19 7.23 5.39 19.25
N GLU A 20 7.35 4.89 20.48
CA GLU A 20 7.28 3.45 20.77
C GLU A 20 5.86 2.91 20.51
N GLN A 21 4.82 3.65 20.90
CA GLN A 21 3.43 3.25 20.64
C GLN A 21 3.07 3.25 19.16
N VAL A 22 3.57 4.22 18.38
CA VAL A 22 3.39 4.22 16.92
C VAL A 22 4.13 3.05 16.29
N ARG A 23 5.36 2.78 16.73
CA ARG A 23 6.11 1.60 16.26
C ARG A 23 5.33 0.31 16.53
N GLU A 24 4.84 0.12 17.75
CA GLU A 24 4.01 -1.04 18.12
C GLU A 24 2.74 -1.12 17.28
N HIS A 25 2.08 0.02 17.04
CA HIS A 25 0.89 0.12 16.18
C HIS A 25 1.20 -0.30 14.75
N LEU A 26 2.35 0.04 14.19
CA LEU A 26 2.76 -0.30 12.82
C LEU A 26 3.27 -1.75 12.65
N MET A 27 3.30 -2.55 13.72
CA MET A 27 3.74 -3.96 13.63
C MET A 27 2.87 -4.85 12.74
N PHE A 28 1.67 -4.39 12.32
CA PHE A 28 0.87 -5.11 11.31
C PHE A 28 1.57 -5.19 9.94
N LEU A 29 2.60 -4.38 9.69
CA LEU A 29 3.42 -4.39 8.48
C LEU A 29 4.54 -5.44 8.49
N VAL A 30 4.79 -6.07 9.63
CA VAL A 30 6.00 -6.87 9.89
C VAL A 30 5.66 -8.35 9.95
N SER A 31 6.38 -9.19 9.18
CA SER A 31 6.26 -10.65 9.27
C SER A 31 7.58 -11.36 9.62
N GLY A 32 8.70 -10.65 9.64
CA GLY A 32 10.01 -11.21 9.99
C GLY A 32 11.03 -10.16 10.43
N SER A 33 12.24 -10.61 10.76
CA SER A 33 13.30 -9.75 11.31
C SER A 33 13.77 -8.67 10.33
N GLU A 34 13.74 -8.94 9.03
CA GLU A 34 14.06 -7.92 8.02
C GLU A 34 13.05 -6.78 8.05
N ASP A 35 11.75 -7.09 8.15
CA ASP A 35 10.71 -6.08 8.22
C ASP A 35 10.79 -5.30 9.55
N GLU A 36 11.21 -5.93 10.65
CA GLU A 36 11.49 -5.23 11.92
C GLU A 36 12.59 -4.18 11.75
N GLU A 37 13.69 -4.52 11.07
CA GLU A 37 14.78 -3.58 10.79
C GLU A 37 14.33 -2.43 9.87
N LEU A 38 13.52 -2.72 8.85
CA LEU A 38 12.93 -1.69 7.99
C LEU A 38 12.03 -0.75 8.76
N LEU A 39 11.15 -1.29 9.63
CA LEU A 39 10.28 -0.48 10.47
C LEU A 39 11.08 0.37 11.47
N ASP A 40 12.13 -0.18 12.09
CA ASP A 40 13.00 0.57 13.00
C ASP A 40 13.66 1.76 12.28
N ASN A 41 14.18 1.54 11.07
CA ASN A 41 14.77 2.60 10.26
C ASN A 41 13.74 3.67 9.85
N LEU A 42 12.53 3.26 9.47
CA LEU A 42 11.43 4.18 9.15
C LEU A 42 11.06 5.04 10.37
N MET A 43 11.02 4.43 11.56
CA MET A 43 10.68 5.12 12.80
C MET A 43 11.73 6.13 13.25
N GLU A 44 12.97 6.07 12.76
CA GLU A 44 13.95 7.15 12.97
C GLU A 44 13.50 8.48 12.35
N GLN A 45 12.62 8.44 11.34
CA GLN A 45 12.06 9.62 10.69
C GLN A 45 10.73 10.08 11.30
N PHE A 46 10.18 9.33 12.25
CA PHE A 46 8.89 9.68 12.87
C PHE A 46 9.01 10.96 13.69
N VAL A 47 8.03 11.86 13.51
CA VAL A 47 8.00 13.17 14.17
C VAL A 47 6.89 13.23 15.22
N GLU A 48 5.64 12.97 14.80
CA GLU A 48 4.48 13.03 15.67
C GLU A 48 3.27 12.30 15.09
N ALA A 49 2.28 12.04 15.95
CA ALA A 49 0.99 11.48 15.57
C ALA A 49 -0.14 12.38 16.09
N ASP A 50 -1.18 12.54 15.27
CA ASP A 50 -2.37 13.33 15.57
C ASP A 50 -3.63 12.62 15.07
N ILE A 51 -4.80 13.09 15.53
CA ILE A 51 -6.09 12.75 14.92
C ILE A 51 -6.66 14.00 14.26
N ILE A 52 -6.81 13.97 12.94
CA ILE A 52 -7.34 15.08 12.13
C ILE A 52 -8.46 14.55 11.26
N ASP A 53 -9.61 15.24 11.25
CA ASP A 53 -10.78 14.88 10.45
C ASP A 53 -11.16 13.39 10.58
N GLU A 54 -11.14 12.88 11.82
CA GLU A 54 -11.44 11.48 12.17
C GLU A 54 -10.46 10.44 11.58
N LYS A 55 -9.26 10.85 11.17
CA LYS A 55 -8.19 9.96 10.70
C LYS A 55 -6.97 10.02 11.62
N LEU A 56 -6.28 8.90 11.76
CA LEU A 56 -4.95 8.89 12.36
C LEU A 56 -3.96 9.47 11.35
N VAL A 57 -3.21 10.50 11.75
CA VAL A 57 -2.19 11.12 10.92
C VAL A 57 -0.84 10.88 11.57
N LEU A 58 0.04 10.16 10.86
CA LEU A 58 1.42 9.90 11.25
C LEU A 58 2.33 10.79 10.41
N ARG A 59 3.15 11.63 11.04
CA ARG A 59 4.07 12.53 10.35
C ARG A 59 5.48 12.00 10.39
N PHE A 60 6.11 11.92 9.23
CA PHE A 60 7.50 11.51 9.04
C PHE A 60 8.28 12.60 8.31
N GLU A 61 9.54 12.81 8.68
CA GLU A 61 10.47 13.67 7.94
C GLU A 61 11.12 12.88 6.80
N TYR A 62 11.27 13.46 5.61
CA TYR A 62 11.99 12.77 4.53
C TYR A 62 13.49 12.74 4.81
N ALA A 63 14.11 11.55 4.76
CA ALA A 63 15.51 11.36 5.14
C ALA A 63 16.49 12.15 4.26
N ASP A 64 16.16 12.33 2.98
CA ASP A 64 16.98 13.07 1.99
C ASP A 64 16.67 14.58 1.95
N ASN A 65 15.64 15.06 2.65
CA ASN A 65 15.26 16.48 2.66
C ASN A 65 14.70 16.95 4.01
N LYS A 66 15.61 17.37 4.88
CA LYS A 66 15.26 17.90 6.20
C LYS A 66 14.33 19.11 6.12
N GLY A 67 13.21 19.03 6.83
CA GLY A 67 12.16 20.04 6.92
C GLY A 67 10.96 19.79 6.01
N GLU A 68 11.02 18.80 5.11
CA GLU A 68 9.86 18.34 4.34
C GLU A 68 9.24 17.13 5.05
N MET A 69 7.91 17.10 5.14
CA MET A 69 7.18 16.08 5.91
C MET A 69 6.22 15.30 5.02
N ALA A 70 6.10 14.00 5.29
CA ALA A 70 5.02 13.16 4.81
C ALA A 70 3.93 13.06 5.88
N ASP A 71 2.74 13.58 5.57
CA ASP A 71 1.55 13.43 6.41
C ASP A 71 0.78 12.19 5.95
N ILE A 72 1.11 11.04 6.53
CA ILE A 72 0.48 9.75 6.24
C ILE A 72 -0.86 9.66 6.97
N LYS A 73 -1.95 9.62 6.19
CA LYS A 73 -3.33 9.60 6.71
C LYS A 73 -3.87 8.18 6.64
N CYS A 74 -4.20 7.64 7.79
CA CYS A 74 -4.71 6.30 7.94
C CYS A 74 -6.22 6.34 8.22
N GLU A 75 -6.98 5.66 7.36
CA GLU A 75 -8.44 5.53 7.48
C GLU A 75 -8.84 4.56 8.58
N ALA A 76 -10.13 4.58 8.93
CA ALA A 76 -10.70 3.62 9.86
C ALA A 76 -10.50 2.17 9.36
N PRO A 77 -10.32 1.19 10.27
CA PRO A 77 -10.31 -0.23 9.96
C PRO A 77 -11.48 -0.72 9.12
N PHE A 78 -11.24 -1.77 8.34
CA PHE A 78 -12.27 -2.53 7.66
C PHE A 78 -13.00 -3.44 8.65
N GLU A 79 -14.34 -3.37 8.65
CA GLU A 79 -15.21 -4.16 9.54
C GLU A 79 -16.06 -5.21 8.77
N GLY A 80 -15.83 -5.39 7.46
CA GLY A 80 -16.56 -6.34 6.61
C GLY A 80 -16.07 -7.79 6.76
N ASP A 81 -16.76 -8.72 6.08
CA ASP A 81 -16.37 -10.14 6.05
C ASP A 81 -15.03 -10.33 5.30
N ASP A 82 -14.21 -11.25 5.81
CA ASP A 82 -12.85 -11.54 5.35
C ASP A 82 -12.78 -12.55 4.19
N ASP A 83 -13.86 -13.30 3.94
CA ASP A 83 -13.90 -14.39 2.95
C ASP A 83 -13.79 -13.95 1.48
N ALA A 84 -13.92 -12.65 1.17
CA ALA A 84 -14.02 -12.14 -0.19
C ALA A 84 -12.70 -11.61 -0.80
N ALA A 85 -11.64 -11.45 0.01
CA ALA A 85 -10.38 -10.83 -0.40
C ALA A 85 -9.16 -11.65 0.06
N PRO A 86 -7.97 -11.42 -0.52
CA PRO A 86 -6.73 -12.07 -0.07
C PRO A 86 -6.44 -11.77 1.41
N ALA A 87 -5.97 -12.78 2.14
CA ALA A 87 -5.89 -12.73 3.60
C ALA A 87 -4.99 -11.58 4.11
N SER A 88 -3.85 -11.36 3.46
CA SER A 88 -2.92 -10.29 3.85
C SER A 88 -3.45 -8.90 3.51
N TRP A 89 -4.29 -8.79 2.48
CA TRP A 89 -4.92 -7.54 2.08
C TRP A 89 -6.00 -7.16 3.10
N VAL A 90 -6.77 -8.16 3.55
CA VAL A 90 -7.72 -8.01 4.65
C VAL A 90 -6.99 -7.61 5.93
N ALA A 91 -5.87 -8.25 6.25
CA ALA A 91 -5.07 -7.90 7.43
C ALA A 91 -4.60 -6.44 7.41
N LEU A 92 -4.13 -5.95 6.26
CA LEU A 92 -3.78 -4.54 6.07
C LEU A 92 -5.00 -3.63 6.26
N ALA A 93 -6.12 -3.96 5.61
CA ALA A 93 -7.36 -3.18 5.67
C ALA A 93 -7.99 -3.16 7.08
N GLN A 94 -7.84 -4.22 7.86
CA GLN A 94 -8.28 -4.29 9.26
C GLN A 94 -7.40 -3.45 10.19
N ALA A 95 -6.15 -3.17 9.82
CA ALA A 95 -5.37 -2.15 10.51
C ALA A 95 -5.84 -0.75 10.09
N HIS A 96 -5.91 -0.50 8.78
CA HIS A 96 -6.38 0.73 8.18
C HIS A 96 -6.96 0.49 6.79
N ASN A 97 -8.24 0.78 6.58
CA ASN A 97 -8.91 0.54 5.30
C ASN A 97 -8.68 1.67 4.28
N GLY A 98 -7.41 2.01 4.11
CA GLY A 98 -6.92 3.12 3.31
C GLY A 98 -5.77 3.83 4.03
N ILE A 99 -4.64 4.01 3.34
CA ILE A 99 -3.49 4.77 3.86
C ILE A 99 -2.99 5.66 2.74
N HIS A 100 -3.00 6.99 2.91
CA HIS A 100 -2.67 7.92 1.82
C HIS A 100 -1.86 9.15 2.25
N TRP A 101 -0.97 9.61 1.37
CA TRP A 101 -0.24 10.86 1.47
C TRP A 101 0.10 11.43 0.09
N GLU A 102 0.44 12.72 0.03
CA GLU A 102 0.83 13.36 -1.22
C GLU A 102 2.25 12.95 -1.62
N ALA A 103 2.43 12.53 -2.87
CA ALA A 103 3.72 12.14 -3.41
C ALA A 103 4.65 13.36 -3.59
N ARG A 104 5.96 13.19 -3.32
CA ARG A 104 6.96 14.20 -3.70
C ARG A 104 7.03 14.31 -5.22
N GLY A 105 6.63 15.46 -5.75
CA GLY A 105 6.50 15.67 -7.20
C GLY A 105 5.07 15.73 -7.72
N GLY A 106 4.08 15.49 -6.85
CA GLY A 106 2.66 15.53 -7.18
C GLY A 106 2.06 14.14 -7.42
N GLY A 107 0.74 14.04 -7.27
CA GLY A 107 0.03 12.76 -7.21
C GLY A 107 -0.12 12.26 -5.78
N TRP A 108 -0.62 11.04 -5.63
CA TRP A 108 -0.91 10.44 -4.33
C TRP A 108 -0.26 9.08 -4.22
N PHE A 109 0.30 8.80 -3.05
CA PHE A 109 0.54 7.43 -2.62
C PHE A 109 -0.67 7.00 -1.81
N THR A 110 -1.31 5.91 -2.21
CA THR A 110 -2.52 5.42 -1.54
C THR A 110 -2.53 3.91 -1.55
N PHE A 111 -2.53 3.24 -0.39
CA PHE A 111 -3.20 1.94 -0.29
C PHE A 111 -4.69 2.21 -0.32
N ASN A 112 -5.40 1.68 -1.31
CA ASN A 112 -6.78 2.06 -1.60
C ASN A 112 -7.79 1.53 -0.57
N GLY A 113 -7.48 0.39 0.07
CA GLY A 113 -8.41 -0.31 0.96
C GLY A 113 -9.38 -1.21 0.19
N LEU A 114 -10.23 -1.91 0.93
CA LEU A 114 -11.20 -2.89 0.47
C LEU A 114 -12.65 -2.41 0.59
N ASN A 115 -13.47 -2.88 -0.35
CA ASN A 115 -14.92 -2.84 -0.35
C ASN A 115 -15.50 -4.10 0.34
N GLU A 116 -16.79 -4.07 0.64
CA GLU A 116 -17.49 -5.22 1.25
C GLU A 116 -17.56 -6.46 0.32
N ASP A 117 -17.38 -6.29 -0.99
CA ASP A 117 -17.37 -7.37 -1.97
C ASP A 117 -15.99 -8.00 -2.20
N GLY A 118 -14.97 -7.56 -1.44
CA GLY A 118 -13.59 -8.03 -1.54
C GLY A 118 -12.75 -7.33 -2.60
N GLY A 119 -13.35 -6.47 -3.43
CA GLY A 119 -12.62 -5.62 -4.37
C GLY A 119 -11.88 -4.47 -3.67
N CYS A 120 -10.95 -3.83 -4.37
CA CYS A 120 -10.30 -2.61 -3.88
C CYS A 120 -11.20 -1.38 -4.09
N LYS A 121 -11.10 -0.40 -3.19
CA LYS A 121 -11.78 0.89 -3.39
C LYS A 121 -11.21 1.58 -4.63
N GLU A 122 -12.09 2.14 -5.44
CA GLU A 122 -11.67 2.89 -6.62
C GLU A 122 -11.17 4.28 -6.21
N TRP A 123 -9.93 4.58 -6.59
CA TRP A 123 -9.31 5.90 -6.47
C TRP A 123 -8.76 6.35 -7.82
N GLY A 124 -7.46 6.17 -8.07
CA GLY A 124 -6.82 6.58 -9.32
C GLY A 124 -6.80 5.52 -10.41
N TRP A 125 -6.90 4.23 -10.08
CA TRP A 125 -6.78 3.13 -11.03
C TRP A 125 -7.88 3.15 -12.11
N ASP A 126 -7.45 3.09 -13.37
CA ASP A 126 -8.32 2.94 -14.54
C ASP A 126 -7.73 1.86 -15.46
N PHE A 127 -8.36 0.69 -15.50
CA PHE A 127 -7.88 -0.44 -16.30
C PHE A 127 -7.81 -0.13 -17.81
N ASN A 128 -8.54 0.89 -18.30
CA ASN A 128 -8.50 1.29 -19.70
C ASN A 128 -7.10 1.79 -20.11
N VAL A 129 -6.24 2.18 -19.16
CA VAL A 129 -4.86 2.58 -19.44
C VAL A 129 -4.10 1.45 -20.16
N LEU A 130 -4.35 0.19 -19.80
CA LEU A 130 -3.68 -0.95 -20.41
C LEU A 130 -4.08 -1.18 -21.87
N GLU A 131 -5.25 -0.67 -22.28
CA GLU A 131 -5.69 -0.70 -23.68
C GLU A 131 -4.89 0.28 -24.55
N GLU A 132 -4.29 1.33 -23.97
CA GLU A 132 -3.49 2.31 -24.72
C GLU A 132 -2.18 1.70 -25.26
N ALA A 133 -1.67 0.66 -24.59
CA ALA A 133 -0.50 -0.13 -24.99
C ALA A 133 -0.89 -1.60 -25.28
N SER A 134 -2.03 -1.83 -25.93
CA SER A 134 -2.59 -3.17 -26.15
C SER A 134 -1.62 -4.17 -26.81
N ASP A 135 -0.78 -3.70 -27.73
CA ASP A 135 0.19 -4.55 -28.43
C ASP A 135 1.31 -5.02 -27.49
N ASP A 136 1.75 -4.16 -26.56
CA ASP A 136 2.79 -4.50 -25.57
C ASP A 136 2.21 -5.32 -24.40
N ASN A 137 0.92 -5.14 -24.09
CA ASN A 137 0.18 -5.88 -23.07
C ASN A 137 -0.47 -7.18 -23.60
N GLU A 138 -0.32 -7.53 -24.89
CA GLU A 138 -1.04 -8.65 -25.54
C GLU A 138 -0.91 -9.95 -24.72
N SER A 139 0.31 -10.34 -24.35
CA SER A 139 0.55 -11.57 -23.59
C SER A 139 -0.02 -11.54 -22.16
N PHE A 140 -0.06 -10.38 -21.53
CA PHE A 140 -0.65 -10.21 -20.19
C PHE A 140 -2.19 -10.28 -20.25
N ILE A 141 -2.80 -9.68 -21.27
CA ILE A 141 -4.24 -9.72 -21.49
C ILE A 141 -4.68 -11.15 -21.85
N GLU A 142 -3.94 -11.82 -22.75
CA GLU A 142 -4.22 -13.21 -23.12
C GLU A 142 -4.15 -14.14 -21.90
N SER A 143 -3.18 -13.97 -21.00
CA SER A 143 -3.08 -14.83 -19.80
C SER A 143 -4.24 -14.62 -18.82
N LEU A 144 -4.71 -13.38 -18.64
CA LEU A 144 -5.93 -13.07 -17.87
C LEU A 144 -7.15 -13.78 -18.47
N GLU A 145 -7.34 -13.67 -19.79
CA GLU A 145 -8.47 -14.27 -20.50
C GLU A 145 -8.45 -15.80 -20.43
N GLU A 146 -7.27 -16.42 -20.58
CA GLU A 146 -7.09 -17.86 -20.44
C GLU A 146 -7.46 -18.38 -19.04
N ALA A 147 -7.20 -17.58 -18.01
CA ALA A 147 -7.59 -17.86 -16.62
C ALA A 147 -9.07 -17.55 -16.33
N GLY A 148 -9.79 -16.95 -17.28
CA GLY A 148 -11.21 -16.62 -17.16
C GLY A 148 -11.50 -15.26 -16.53
N TYR A 149 -10.50 -14.38 -16.47
CA TYR A 149 -10.60 -13.00 -16.02
C TYR A 149 -10.56 -12.01 -17.19
N SER A 150 -10.81 -10.74 -16.89
CA SER A 150 -10.77 -9.62 -17.81
C SER A 150 -10.10 -8.41 -17.15
N LEU A 151 -9.74 -7.38 -17.93
CA LEU A 151 -9.11 -6.17 -17.40
C LEU A 151 -9.88 -5.52 -16.21
N PRO A 152 -11.22 -5.44 -16.22
CA PRO A 152 -11.98 -4.95 -15.07
C PRO A 152 -11.85 -5.79 -13.78
N ASP A 153 -11.39 -7.04 -13.87
CA ASP A 153 -11.16 -7.90 -12.70
C ASP A 153 -9.81 -7.61 -12.02
N LEU A 154 -8.97 -6.76 -12.61
CA LEU A 154 -7.72 -6.29 -12.00
C LEU A 154 -8.00 -5.37 -10.83
N LEU A 155 -7.30 -5.60 -9.72
CA LEU A 155 -7.51 -4.86 -8.49
C LEU A 155 -6.53 -3.69 -8.40
N GLY A 156 -7.03 -2.45 -8.41
CA GLY A 156 -6.21 -1.26 -8.17
C GLY A 156 -5.83 -1.17 -6.70
N VAL A 157 -4.69 -1.76 -6.31
CA VAL A 157 -4.32 -1.93 -4.90
C VAL A 157 -3.71 -0.66 -4.33
N ILE A 158 -2.74 -0.09 -5.06
CA ILE A 158 -1.99 1.08 -4.61
C ILE A 158 -1.88 2.11 -5.74
N ASP A 159 -2.28 3.34 -5.46
CA ASP A 159 -1.88 4.50 -6.26
C ASP A 159 -0.44 4.88 -5.86
N TYR A 160 0.46 5.05 -6.84
CA TYR A 160 1.89 5.31 -6.64
C TYR A 160 2.30 6.57 -7.41
N GLY A 161 1.98 7.74 -6.86
CA GLY A 161 2.19 9.03 -7.51
C GLY A 161 1.23 9.22 -8.69
N GLN A 162 1.75 9.05 -9.91
CA GLN A 162 0.92 8.99 -11.12
C GLN A 162 0.76 7.56 -11.65
N ASN A 163 1.48 6.59 -11.08
CA ASN A 163 1.50 5.19 -11.50
C ASN A 163 0.60 4.34 -10.59
N TRP A 164 0.50 3.05 -10.88
CA TRP A 164 -0.33 2.12 -10.10
C TRP A 164 0.39 0.81 -9.82
N ILE A 165 -0.01 0.18 -8.72
CA ILE A 165 0.30 -1.21 -8.42
C ILE A 165 -1.03 -1.95 -8.38
N ILE A 166 -1.14 -2.97 -9.21
CA ILE A 166 -2.37 -3.72 -9.43
C ILE A 166 -2.17 -5.18 -9.03
N GLY A 167 -3.25 -5.82 -8.58
CA GLY A 167 -3.30 -7.25 -8.36
C GLY A 167 -3.86 -7.97 -9.58
N ASN A 168 -3.12 -8.96 -10.06
CA ASN A 168 -3.51 -9.86 -11.13
C ASN A 168 -4.11 -11.15 -10.54
N PRO A 169 -5.43 -11.39 -10.66
CA PRO A 169 -6.07 -12.57 -10.06
C PRO A 169 -5.83 -13.87 -10.84
N ALA A 170 -5.26 -13.81 -12.05
CA ALA A 170 -4.97 -14.98 -12.87
C ALA A 170 -3.73 -15.76 -12.39
N GLU A 171 -2.82 -15.07 -11.70
CA GLU A 171 -1.56 -15.62 -11.22
C GLU A 171 -1.45 -15.39 -9.72
N LEU A 172 -0.96 -16.40 -9.01
CA LEU A 172 -0.80 -16.34 -7.55
C LEU A 172 0.68 -16.34 -7.20
N ASN A 173 1.02 -15.52 -6.21
CA ASN A 173 2.35 -15.45 -5.63
C ASN A 173 2.61 -16.61 -4.65
N ALA A 174 3.78 -16.64 -4.01
CA ALA A 174 4.15 -17.69 -3.06
C ALA A 174 3.27 -17.73 -1.78
N MET A 175 2.44 -16.71 -1.56
CA MET A 175 1.49 -16.61 -0.45
C MET A 175 0.07 -17.07 -0.84
N ASP A 176 -0.11 -17.63 -2.03
CA ASP A 176 -1.40 -17.97 -2.63
C ASP A 176 -2.33 -16.75 -2.81
N GLU A 177 -1.76 -15.56 -3.03
CA GLU A 177 -2.47 -14.30 -3.25
C GLU A 177 -2.20 -13.74 -4.67
N PRO A 178 -3.06 -12.87 -5.23
CA PRO A 178 -2.84 -12.27 -6.56
C PRO A 178 -1.44 -11.65 -6.70
N THR A 179 -0.76 -11.94 -7.81
CA THR A 179 0.54 -11.33 -8.11
C THR A 179 0.41 -9.81 -8.30
N LEU A 180 1.46 -9.07 -7.93
CA LEU A 180 1.48 -7.62 -8.08
C LEU A 180 2.19 -7.22 -9.37
N HIS A 181 1.59 -6.25 -10.07
CA HIS A 181 2.16 -5.64 -11.27
C HIS A 181 2.22 -4.13 -11.10
N PHE A 182 3.30 -3.52 -11.60
CA PHE A 182 3.44 -2.09 -11.72
C PHE A 182 2.92 -1.62 -13.08
N VAL A 183 2.15 -0.53 -13.09
CA VAL A 183 1.67 0.11 -14.30
C VAL A 183 2.10 1.56 -14.28
N SER A 184 3.03 1.91 -15.16
CA SER A 184 3.45 3.29 -15.39
C SER A 184 2.36 4.05 -16.16
N HIS A 185 2.06 5.28 -15.74
CA HIS A 185 1.19 6.18 -16.50
C HIS A 185 1.75 6.56 -17.87
N ASP A 186 3.07 6.55 -18.03
CA ASP A 186 3.70 6.99 -19.28
C ASP A 186 3.80 5.88 -20.31
N GLU A 187 4.03 4.64 -19.86
CA GLU A 187 4.19 3.49 -20.75
C GLU A 187 2.90 2.67 -20.89
N CYS A 188 2.00 2.73 -19.90
CA CYS A 188 0.74 2.00 -19.89
C CYS A 188 0.90 0.47 -19.97
N ILE A 189 2.08 -0.06 -19.60
CA ILE A 189 2.41 -1.48 -19.62
C ILE A 189 2.32 -2.07 -18.21
N ALA A 190 1.72 -3.24 -18.08
CA ALA A 190 1.71 -4.01 -16.84
C ALA A 190 3.01 -4.81 -16.68
N ALA A 191 3.93 -4.32 -15.85
CA ALA A 191 5.19 -4.99 -15.52
C ALA A 191 5.04 -5.84 -14.25
N TYR A 192 5.36 -7.13 -14.32
CA TYR A 192 5.37 -8.02 -13.16
C TYR A 192 6.44 -7.57 -12.15
N ILE A 193 6.11 -7.58 -10.85
CA ILE A 193 7.03 -7.24 -9.76
C ILE A 193 7.51 -8.55 -9.13
N ASP A 194 8.65 -9.08 -9.59
CA ASP A 194 9.17 -10.37 -9.14
C ASP A 194 9.65 -10.33 -7.68
N SER A 195 10.11 -9.17 -7.21
CA SER A 195 10.53 -8.93 -5.84
C SER A 195 9.38 -8.93 -4.82
N ALA A 196 8.12 -8.97 -5.29
CA ALA A 196 6.94 -9.07 -4.44
C ALA A 196 6.40 -10.52 -4.31
N ASP A 197 7.00 -11.50 -5.01
CA ASP A 197 6.43 -12.84 -5.13
C ASP A 197 6.39 -13.61 -3.79
N ASP A 198 7.34 -13.34 -2.90
CA ASP A 198 7.41 -13.95 -1.56
C ASP A 198 6.97 -13.01 -0.44
N LEU A 199 6.33 -11.89 -0.79
CA LEU A 199 5.85 -10.89 0.14
C LEU A 199 4.33 -10.92 0.30
N THR A 200 3.88 -10.70 1.52
CA THR A 200 2.50 -10.28 1.79
C THR A 200 2.30 -8.79 1.45
N LEU A 201 1.05 -8.35 1.24
CA LEU A 201 0.78 -6.95 0.93
C LEU A 201 1.28 -5.98 2.03
N PRO A 202 1.14 -6.26 3.35
CA PRO A 202 1.73 -5.42 4.39
C PRO A 202 3.25 -5.27 4.27
N GLN A 203 3.99 -6.36 3.98
CA GLN A 203 5.44 -6.33 3.84
C GLN A 203 5.89 -5.56 2.59
N PHE A 204 5.15 -5.72 1.49
CA PHE A 204 5.35 -4.94 0.28
C PHE A 204 5.09 -3.45 0.53
N PHE A 205 4.01 -3.11 1.23
CA PHE A 205 3.69 -1.73 1.57
C PHE A 205 4.72 -1.08 2.50
N LEU A 206 5.28 -1.82 3.46
CA LEU A 206 6.40 -1.35 4.28
C LEU A 206 7.60 -0.94 3.44
N ARG A 207 7.96 -1.76 2.44
CA ARG A 207 9.04 -1.44 1.50
C ARG A 207 8.75 -0.14 0.77
N LEU A 208 7.55 0.05 0.21
CA LEU A 208 7.17 1.32 -0.45
C LEU A 208 7.24 2.54 0.49
N LEU A 209 6.84 2.38 1.76
CA LEU A 209 6.99 3.43 2.77
C LEU A 209 8.47 3.77 2.99
N CYS A 210 9.32 2.76 3.18
CA CYS A 210 10.77 2.95 3.30
C CYS A 210 11.35 3.60 2.04
N GLU A 211 10.95 3.19 0.83
CA GLU A 211 11.43 3.82 -0.39
C GLU A 211 11.09 5.30 -0.44
N THR A 212 9.84 5.63 -0.08
CA THR A 212 9.33 6.99 -0.18
C THR A 212 9.91 7.91 0.88
N ILE A 213 10.01 7.43 2.13
CA ILE A 213 10.43 8.24 3.28
C ILE A 213 11.96 8.25 3.44
N LEU A 214 12.60 7.09 3.26
CA LEU A 214 14.05 6.93 3.46
C LEU A 214 14.86 7.18 2.18
N ASN A 215 14.20 7.23 1.01
CA ASN A 215 14.85 7.35 -0.30
C ASN A 215 15.82 6.17 -0.57
N GLU A 216 15.39 4.97 -0.21
CA GLU A 216 16.12 3.70 -0.40
C GLU A 216 15.37 2.83 -1.41
N LYS A 217 16.06 2.19 -2.35
CA LYS A 217 15.38 1.29 -3.29
C LYS A 217 15.25 -0.11 -2.69
N HIS A 218 14.03 -0.61 -2.64
CA HIS A 218 13.66 -1.94 -2.16
C HIS A 218 12.96 -2.78 -3.23
N ILE A 219 12.33 -2.15 -4.22
CA ILE A 219 11.62 -2.77 -5.35
C ILE A 219 12.20 -2.17 -6.64
N GLU A 220 12.99 -2.96 -7.38
CA GLU A 220 13.74 -2.44 -8.53
C GLU A 220 12.83 -2.11 -9.72
N GLU A 221 11.74 -2.85 -9.86
CA GLU A 221 10.83 -2.89 -11.02
C GLU A 221 9.89 -1.68 -11.08
N ILE A 222 9.72 -0.93 -9.98
CA ILE A 222 8.90 0.29 -9.93
C ILE A 222 9.65 1.51 -10.51
N TYR A 223 10.95 1.37 -10.82
CA TYR A 223 11.81 2.45 -11.33
C TYR A 223 12.65 2.09 -12.56
N SER A 224 12.40 0.93 -13.17
CA SER A 224 13.16 0.41 -14.32
C SER A 224 12.72 1.00 -15.65
#